data_AF-A0A947BM98-F1
#
_entry.id   AF-A0A947BM98-F1
#
_cell.length_a   1.000
_cell.length_b   1.000
_cell.length_c   1.000
_cell.angle_alpha   90.00
_cell.angle_beta   90.00
_cell.angle_gamma   90.00
#
_symmetry.space_group_name_H-M   'P 1'
#
loop_
_entity.id
_entity.type
_entity.pdbx_description
1 polymer ?
#
loop_
_entity_poly.entity_id
_entity_poly.type
_entity_poly.pdbx_seq_one_letter_code
_entity_poly.pdbx_strand_id
1 'polypeptide(L)' 'MTKNYHVNALPEGYDLHWYAIVRVIGRGGFGITYLARDNNLHLDVAIKEYLPEDFASRIDDKTVVPKAEQERLYK' A
#
# COMPACT_ATOMS: atom_id res chain seq x y z
N MET A 1 4.87 20.90 -5.10
CA MET A 1 5.07 19.49 -5.50
C MET A 1 3.97 18.68 -4.82
N THR A 2 2.93 18.29 -5.55
CA THR A 2 1.78 17.57 -5.01
C THR A 2 2.19 16.13 -4.75
N LYS A 3 2.35 15.73 -3.47
CA LYS A 3 2.47 14.31 -3.11
C LYS A 3 1.14 13.65 -3.47
N ASN A 4 1.14 12.80 -4.49
CA ASN A 4 -0.02 11.98 -4.85
C ASN A 4 -0.18 10.90 -3.77
N TYR A 5 -0.93 11.22 -2.73
CA TYR A 5 -1.37 10.25 -1.74
C TYR A 5 -2.42 9.35 -2.40
N HIS A 6 -2.06 8.11 -2.69
CA HIS A 6 -3.02 7.10 -3.10
C HIS A 6 -3.70 6.56 -1.84
N VAL A 7 -5.02 6.76 -1.73
CA VAL A 7 -5.83 6.35 -0.56
C VAL A 7 -5.53 4.92 -0.09
N ASN A 8 -5.27 3.99 -1.02
CA ASN A 8 -5.01 2.59 -0.70
C ASN A 8 -3.53 2.22 -0.54
N ALA A 9 -2.59 3.10 -0.90
CA ALA A 9 -1.17 2.79 -0.83
C ALA A 9 -0.63 2.97 0.59
N LEU A 10 0.35 2.15 0.95
CA LEU A 10 1.20 2.44 2.10
C LEU A 10 1.97 3.77 1.85
N PRO A 11 2.11 4.64 2.86
CA PRO A 11 2.79 5.91 2.69
C PRO A 11 4.31 5.71 2.51
N GLU A 12 4.96 6.69 1.91
CA GLU A 12 6.43 6.77 1.91
C GLU A 12 6.95 6.81 3.35
N GLY A 13 8.02 6.06 3.62
CA GLY A 13 8.60 5.87 4.95
C GLY A 13 7.89 4.83 5.82
N TYR A 14 6.84 4.15 5.32
CA TYR A 14 6.20 3.08 6.06
C TYR A 14 7.14 1.88 6.24
N ASP A 15 7.31 1.43 7.48
CA ASP A 15 8.07 0.21 7.80
C ASP A 15 7.17 -1.03 7.65
N LEU A 16 7.40 -1.78 6.57
CA LEU A 16 6.80 -3.08 6.31
C LEU A 16 7.77 -4.18 6.70
N HIS A 17 7.70 -4.63 7.97
CA HIS A 17 8.64 -5.59 8.54
C HIS A 17 10.11 -5.13 8.36
N TRP A 18 10.88 -5.78 7.49
CA TRP A 18 12.28 -5.45 7.21
C TRP A 18 12.46 -4.48 6.03
N TYR A 19 11.38 -3.93 5.49
CA TYR A 19 11.39 -3.09 4.30
C TYR A 19 10.85 -1.71 4.60
N ALA A 20 11.59 -0.67 4.22
CA ALA A 20 11.08 0.70 4.26
C ALA A 20 10.51 1.07 2.89
N ILE A 21 9.21 1.43 2.82
CA ILE A 21 8.57 1.87 1.57
C ILE A 21 9.18 3.21 1.15
N VAL A 22 9.78 3.27 -0.04
CA VAL A 22 10.34 4.51 -0.59
C VAL A 22 9.26 5.28 -1.35
N ARG A 23 8.58 4.62 -2.29
CA ARG A 23 7.50 5.20 -3.11
C ARG A 23 6.74 4.13 -3.89
N VAL A 24 5.57 4.49 -4.41
CA VAL A 24 4.85 3.68 -5.41
C VAL A 24 5.57 3.76 -6.76
N ILE A 25 5.74 2.61 -7.42
CA ILE A 25 6.34 2.48 -8.76
C ILE A 25 5.41 1.82 -9.78
N GLY A 26 4.27 1.28 -9.35
CA GLY A 26 3.24 0.76 -10.24
C GLY A 26 1.92 0.56 -9.52
N ARG A 27 0.81 0.67 -10.26
CA ARG A 27 -0.55 0.46 -9.75
C ARG A 27 -1.43 -0.09 -10.88
N GLY A 28 -2.30 -1.03 -10.54
CA GLY A 28 -3.37 -1.52 -11.41
C GLY A 28 -4.48 -2.16 -10.59
N GLY A 29 -5.54 -2.64 -11.24
CA GLY A 29 -6.74 -3.14 -10.54
C GLY A 29 -6.51 -4.29 -9.55
N PHE A 30 -5.37 -4.98 -9.62
CA PHE A 30 -5.02 -6.11 -8.75
C PHE A 30 -4.04 -5.76 -7.63
N GLY A 31 -3.49 -4.54 -7.61
CA GLY A 31 -2.62 -4.13 -6.52
C GLY A 31 -1.58 -3.09 -6.87
N ILE A 32 -0.63 -2.93 -5.93
CA ILE A 32 0.31 -1.82 -5.88
C ILE A 32 1.72 -2.38 -5.85
N THR A 33 2.60 -1.83 -6.68
CA THR A 33 4.04 -2.13 -6.65
C THR A 33 4.77 -0.95 -6.01
N TYR A 34 5.56 -1.24 -4.98
CA TYR A 34 6.39 -0.28 -4.26
C TYR A 34 7.86 -0.49 -4.58
N LEU A 35 8.62 0.60 -4.67
CA LEU A 35 10.05 0.58 -4.40
C LEU A 35 10.22 0.61 -2.89
N ALA A 36 11.00 -0.32 -2.36
CA ALA A 36 11.35 -0.38 -0.95
C ALA A 36 12.85 -0.59 -0.77
N ARG A 37 13.39 -0.19 0.38
CA ARG A 37 14.74 -0.55 0.81
C ARG A 37 14.66 -1.73 1.77
N ASP A 38 15.35 -2.81 1.46
CA ASP A 38 15.59 -3.91 2.40
C ASP A 38 16.59 -3.45 3.46
N ASN A 39 16.17 -3.44 4.73
CA ASN A 39 16.98 -2.93 5.84
C ASN A 39 18.10 -3.90 6.27
N ASN A 40 18.03 -5.18 5.90
CA ASN A 40 19.05 -6.18 6.21
C ASN A 40 20.14 -6.21 5.14
N LEU A 41 19.74 -6.18 3.87
CA LEU A 41 20.65 -6.28 2.72
C LEU A 41 21.11 -4.91 2.21
N HIS A 42 20.45 -3.83 2.64
CA HIS A 42 20.64 -2.48 2.13
C HIS A 42 20.48 -2.38 0.62
N LEU A 43 19.55 -3.14 0.04
CA LEU A 43 19.26 -3.15 -1.40
C LEU A 43 17.87 -2.60 -1.70
N ASP A 44 17.75 -1.95 -2.85
CA ASP A 44 16.47 -1.53 -3.38
C ASP A 44 15.75 -2.74 -3.99
N VAL A 45 14.49 -2.94 -3.59
CA VAL A 45 13.65 -4.06 -4.01
C VAL A 45 12.29 -3.57 -4.48
N ALA A 46 11.63 -4.37 -5.32
CA ALA A 46 10.23 -4.18 -5.66
C ALA A 46 9.34 -5.06 -4.78
N ILE A 47 8.36 -4.47 -4.10
CA ILE A 47 7.33 -5.20 -3.36
C ILE A 47 6.03 -5.09 -4.14
N LYS A 48 5.42 -6.22 -4.48
CA LYS A 48 4.07 -6.24 -5.05
C LYS A 48 3.08 -6.63 -3.97
N GLU A 49 2.25 -5.68 -3.57
CA GLU A 49 1.09 -5.94 -2.75
C GLU A 49 -0.08 -6.37 -3.64
N TYR A 50 -0.72 -7.48 -3.27
CA TYR A 50 -1.98 -7.90 -3.83
C TYR A 50 -3.11 -7.17 -3.11
N LEU A 51 -3.79 -6.26 -3.81
CA LEU A 51 -4.90 -5.47 -3.29
C LEU A 51 -5.90 -5.25 -4.43
N PRO A 52 -6.85 -6.18 -4.63
CA PRO A 52 -7.82 -6.08 -5.71
C PRO A 52 -8.78 -4.92 -5.41
N GLU A 53 -8.69 -3.85 -6.19
CA GLU A 53 -9.36 -2.58 -5.91
C GLU A 53 -10.88 -2.70 -5.89
N ASP A 54 -11.46 -3.68 -6.56
CA ASP A 54 -12.91 -3.90 -6.61
C ASP A 54 -13.48 -4.53 -5.33
N PHE A 55 -12.64 -5.23 -4.56
CA PHE A 55 -13.10 -6.04 -3.42
C PHE A 55 -12.51 -5.62 -2.08
N ALA A 56 -11.38 -4.89 -2.09
CA ALA A 56 -10.66 -4.51 -0.90
C ALA A 56 -10.34 -3.01 -0.86
N SER A 57 -10.29 -2.47 0.35
CA SER A 57 -9.86 -1.10 0.62
C SER A 57 -8.95 -1.08 1.84
N ARG A 58 -8.09 -0.06 1.90
CA ARG A 58 -7.30 0.21 3.10
C ARG A 58 -7.96 1.33 3.89
N ILE A 59 -8.13 1.13 5.19
CA ILE A 59 -8.65 2.15 6.12
C ILE A 59 -7.48 2.86 6.83
N ASP A 60 -7.80 3.85 7.67
CA ASP A 60 -6.83 4.82 8.19
C ASP A 60 -5.65 4.19 8.96
N ASP A 61 -5.94 3.15 9.75
CA ASP A 61 -4.97 2.36 10.54
C ASP A 61 -4.10 1.42 9.68
N LYS A 62 -4.24 1.50 8.35
CA LYS A 62 -3.57 0.68 7.33
C LYS A 62 -4.06 -0.76 7.23
N THR A 63 -5.10 -1.13 7.98
CA THR A 63 -5.78 -2.42 7.82
C THR A 63 -6.46 -2.50 6.46
N VAL A 64 -6.35 -3.67 5.81
CA VAL A 64 -7.08 -3.98 4.59
C VAL A 64 -8.37 -4.68 4.97
N VAL A 65 -9.50 -4.13 4.51
CA VAL A 65 -10.84 -4.67 4.77
C VAL A 65 -11.56 -4.95 3.45
N PRO A 66 -12.52 -5.89 3.43
CA PRO A 66 -13.44 -6.01 2.31
C PRO A 66 -14.21 -4.70 2.12
N LYS A 67 -14.35 -4.23 0.88
CA LYS A 67 -15.12 -3.01 0.58
C LYS A 67 -16.56 -3.08 1.09
N ALA A 68 -17.17 -4.26 1.00
CA ALA A 68 -18.53 -4.50 1.51
C ALA A 68 -18.66 -4.33 3.03
N GLU A 69 -17.57 -4.41 3.78
CA GLU A 69 -17.55 -4.14 5.23
C GLU A 69 -17.34 -2.65 5.51
N GLN A 70 -16.47 -1.99 4.74
CA GLN A 70 -16.29 -0.54 4.83
C GLN A 70 -17.61 0.23 4.58
N GLU A 71 -18.37 -0.14 3.56
CA GLU A 71 -19.68 0.49 3.25
C GLU A 71 -20.73 0.32 4.37
N ARG A 72 -20.57 -0.69 5.24
CA ARG A 72 -21.43 -0.90 6.40
C ARG A 72 -21.03 -0.07 7.61
N LEU A 73 -19.75 0.25 7.79
CA LEU A 73 -19.27 1.09 8.90
C LEU A 73 -19.57 2.58 8.72
N TYR A 74 -19.79 3.03 7.48
CA TYR A 74 -20.05 4.43 7.14
C TYR A 74 -21.51 4.70 6.70
N LYS A 75 -22.40 3.74 6.91
CA LYS A 75 -23.87 3.92 6.87
C LYS A 75 -24.41 3.96 8.28
#